data_AF-A0A658K716-F1
#
_entry.id   AF-A0A658K716-F1
#
_cell.length_a   1.000
_cell.length_b   1.000
_cell.length_c   1.000
_cell.angle_alpha   90.00
_cell.angle_beta   90.00
_cell.angle_gamma   90.00
#
_symmetry.space_group_name_H-M   'P 1'
#
loop_
_entity.id
_entity.type
_entity.pdbx_description
1 polymer ?
#
loop_
_entity_poly.entity_id
_entity_poly.type
_entity_poly.pdbx_seq_one_letter_code
_entity_poly.pdbx_strand_id
1 'polypeptide(L)' 'KQQLGDEQPTLELSTDRPRSARQQHSASRYSLRLSAELSAAVRNTAQAWQSTSFMLLLAGFQALLHRYSGQTDIR' A
#
# COMPACT_ATOMS: atom_id res chain seq x y z
N LYS A 1 16.69 13.96 5.59
CA LYS A 1 16.49 13.67 7.03
C LYS A 1 15.14 14.18 7.54
N GLN A 2 14.70 15.41 7.21
CA GLN A 2 13.38 15.90 7.65
C GLN A 2 12.14 15.17 7.10
N GLN A 3 12.24 14.47 5.95
CA GLN A 3 11.08 13.78 5.35
C GLN A 3 10.64 12.50 6.06
N LEU A 4 11.52 11.83 6.81
CA LEU A 4 11.23 10.52 7.43
C LEU A 4 10.77 10.64 8.89
N GLY A 5 10.73 11.86 9.44
CA GLY A 5 10.45 12.08 10.86
C GLY A 5 11.50 11.45 11.79
N ASP A 6 11.31 11.67 13.09
CA ASP A 6 12.12 11.04 14.15
C ASP A 6 11.52 9.71 14.63
N GLU A 7 10.22 9.50 14.41
CA GLU A 7 9.49 8.28 14.77
C GLU A 7 9.11 7.48 13.53
N GLN A 8 9.35 6.16 13.60
CA GLN A 8 9.01 5.20 12.55
C GLN A 8 8.15 4.10 13.17
N PRO A 9 6.85 4.35 13.38
CA PRO A 9 5.95 3.34 13.94
C PRO A 9 5.91 2.12 13.02
N THR A 10 5.96 0.94 13.62
CA THR A 10 5.80 -0.30 12.85
C THR A 10 4.35 -0.41 12.38
N LEU A 11 4.15 -0.85 11.14
CA LEU A 11 2.81 -1.07 10.60
C LEU A 11 2.17 -2.29 11.29
N GLU A 12 1.15 -2.04 12.10
CA GLU A 12 0.42 -3.05 12.89
C GLU A 12 -0.65 -3.71 12.01
N LEU A 13 -0.24 -4.68 11.18
CA LEU A 13 -1.17 -5.51 10.41
C LEU A 13 -1.61 -6.72 11.24
N SER A 14 -2.86 -7.17 11.07
CA SER A 14 -3.34 -8.44 11.61
C SER A 14 -2.66 -9.63 10.89
N THR A 15 -1.41 -9.94 11.27
CA THR A 15 -0.64 -11.03 10.66
C THR A 15 -1.08 -12.39 11.18
N ASP A 16 -1.07 -13.41 10.31
CA ASP A 16 -1.45 -14.78 10.69
C ASP A 16 -0.51 -15.42 11.72
N ARG A 17 0.73 -14.94 11.80
CA ARG A 17 1.76 -15.43 12.72
C ARG A 17 2.55 -14.27 13.32
N PRO A 18 3.05 -14.41 14.57
CA PRO A 18 3.94 -13.41 15.17
C PRO A 18 5.24 -13.30 14.37
N ARG A 19 5.81 -12.10 14.33
CA ARG A 19 7.07 -11.82 13.65
C ARG A 19 8.22 -12.57 14.35
N SER A 20 8.92 -13.43 13.63
CA SER A 20 10.13 -14.11 14.13
C SER A 20 11.27 -13.10 14.34
N ALA A 21 12.02 -13.24 15.44
CA ALA A 21 13.22 -12.45 15.71
C ALA A 21 14.36 -12.74 14.72
N ARG A 22 14.41 -13.98 14.19
CA ARG A 22 15.35 -14.35 13.12
C ARG A 22 14.67 -14.10 11.78
N GLN A 23 15.26 -13.22 10.96
CA GLN A 23 14.75 -12.92 9.63
C GLN A 23 14.88 -14.17 8.73
N GLN A 24 13.73 -14.69 8.30
CA GLN A 24 13.64 -15.76 7.33
C GLN A 24 13.20 -15.14 6.00
N HIS A 25 14.00 -15.31 4.95
CA HIS A 25 13.69 -14.78 3.60
C HIS A 25 12.79 -15.73 2.80
N SER A 26 11.79 -16.33 3.44
CA SER A 26 10.77 -17.14 2.75
C SER A 26 9.66 -16.22 2.25
N ALA A 27 9.33 -16.30 0.96
CA ALA A 27 8.31 -15.46 0.34
C ALA A 27 7.53 -16.26 -0.70
N SER A 28 6.27 -15.87 -0.89
CA SER A 28 5.43 -16.29 -2.01
C SER A 28 5.01 -15.04 -2.80
N ARG A 29 4.76 -15.20 -4.11
CA ARG A 29 4.32 -14.11 -4.98
C ARG A 29 2.90 -14.37 -5.46
N TYR A 30 2.02 -13.41 -5.20
CA TYR A 30 0.66 -13.38 -5.76
C TYR A 30 0.57 -12.28 -6.81
N SER A 31 0.01 -12.60 -7.98
CA SER A 31 -0.18 -11.66 -9.07
C SER A 31 -1.67 -11.45 -9.32
N LEU A 32 -2.09 -10.19 -9.35
CA LEU A 32 -3.46 -9.78 -9.67
C LEU A 32 -3.47 -9.07 -11.02
N ARG A 33 -4.41 -9.43 -11.90
CA ARG A 33 -4.68 -8.70 -13.14
C ARG A 33 -5.96 -7.90 -12.99
N LEU A 34 -5.90 -6.61 -13.27
CA LEU A 34 -7.10 -5.78 -13.34
C LEU A 34 -7.81 -6.04 -14.67
N SER A 35 -9.15 -6.04 -14.66
CA SER A 35 -9.92 -6.11 -15.90
C SER A 35 -9.63 -4.89 -16.78
N ALA A 36 -9.93 -4.98 -18.08
CA ALA A 36 -9.77 -3.86 -19.00
C ALA A 36 -10.60 -2.64 -18.56
N GLU A 37 -11.82 -2.90 -18.07
CA GLU A 37 -12.75 -1.88 -17.57
C GLU A 37 -12.19 -1.17 -16.33
N LEU A 38 -11.72 -1.92 -15.33
CA LEU A 38 -11.12 -1.34 -14.13
C LEU A 38 -9.82 -0.57 -14.45
N SER A 39 -9.02 -1.09 -15.37
CA SER A 39 -7.81 -0.42 -15.84
C SER A 39 -8.13 0.90 -16.52
N ALA A 40 -9.21 0.97 -17.31
CA ALA A 40 -9.67 2.21 -17.93
C ALA A 40 -10.20 3.20 -16.88
N ALA A 41 -10.98 2.73 -15.91
CA ALA A 41 -11.47 3.57 -14.81
C ALA A 41 -10.30 4.22 -14.03
N VAL A 42 -9.28 3.44 -13.66
CA VAL A 42 -8.08 3.96 -12.97
C VAL A 42 -7.38 5.05 -13.80
N ARG A 43 -7.23 4.86 -15.11
CA ARG A 43 -6.61 5.87 -15.98
C ARG A 43 -7.44 7.15 -16.05
N ASN A 44 -8.74 7.03 -16.24
CA ASN A 44 -9.65 8.18 -16.36
C ASN A 44 -9.69 8.97 -15.04
N THR A 45 -9.75 8.28 -13.90
CA THR A 45 -9.70 8.92 -12.59
C THR A 45 -8.38 9.65 -12.40
N ALA A 46 -7.24 9.01 -12.69
CA ALA A 46 -5.94 9.67 -12.55
C ALA A 46 -5.86 10.96 -13.40
N GLN A 47 -6.35 10.92 -14.64
CA GLN A 47 -6.41 12.10 -15.51
C GLN A 47 -7.31 13.22 -14.96
N ALA A 48 -8.48 12.87 -14.40
CA ALA A 48 -9.39 13.84 -13.80
C ALA A 48 -8.74 14.61 -12.64
N TRP A 49 -7.86 13.96 -11.88
CA TRP A 49 -7.11 14.56 -10.77
C TRP A 49 -5.73 15.11 -11.18
N GLN A 50 -5.41 15.18 -12.48
CA GLN A 50 -4.09 15.58 -13.00
C GLN A 50 -2.95 14.77 -12.34
N SER A 51 -3.21 13.51 -12.00
CA SER A 51 -2.26 12.60 -11.35
C SER A 51 -1.82 11.50 -12.30
N THR A 52 -0.75 10.80 -11.93
CA THR A 52 -0.36 9.57 -12.63
C THR A 52 -1.19 8.39 -12.12
N SER A 53 -1.37 7.35 -12.96
CA SER A 53 -2.01 6.10 -12.50
C SER A 53 -1.23 5.44 -11.36
N PHE A 54 0.10 5.62 -11.32
CA PHE A 54 0.94 5.20 -10.20
C PHE A 54 0.50 5.86 -8.89
N MET A 55 0.34 7.19 -8.87
CA MET A 55 -0.10 7.93 -7.68
C MET A 55 -1.48 7.46 -7.19
N LEU A 56 -2.41 7.23 -8.11
CA LEU A 56 -3.75 6.76 -7.74
C LEU A 56 -3.73 5.36 -7.14
N LEU A 57 -2.96 4.44 -7.73
CA LEU A 57 -2.80 3.08 -7.20
C LEU A 57 -2.08 3.09 -5.84
N LEU A 58 -1.07 3.96 -5.67
CA LEU A 58 -0.37 4.15 -4.41
C LEU A 58 -1.32 4.66 -3.33
N ALA A 59 -2.14 5.68 -3.63
CA ALA A 59 -3.14 6.21 -2.71
C ALA A 59 -4.17 5.14 -2.31
N GLY A 60 -4.64 4.34 -3.29
CA GLY A 60 -5.51 3.20 -3.02
C GLY A 60 -4.86 2.14 -2.14
N PHE A 61 -3.56 1.89 -2.32
CA PHE A 61 -2.80 0.98 -1.47
C PHE A 61 -2.64 1.52 -0.04
N GLN A 62 -2.33 2.80 0.13
CA GLN A 62 -2.27 3.45 1.45
C GLN A 62 -3.63 3.40 2.16
N ALA A 63 -4.73 3.66 1.44
CA ALA A 63 -6.08 3.54 2.00
C ALA A 63 -6.42 2.10 2.43
N LEU A 64 -5.94 1.10 1.68
CA LEU A 64 -6.10 -0.30 2.03
C LEU A 64 -5.33 -0.64 3.32
N LEU A 65 -4.07 -0.21 3.42
CA LEU A 65 -3.24 -0.40 4.61
C LEU A 65 -3.87 0.28 5.82
N HIS A 66 -4.34 1.52 5.67
CA HIS A 66 -5.06 2.25 6.73
C HIS A 66 -6.26 1.46 7.24
N ARG A 67 -7.04 0.88 6.33
CA ARG A 67 -8.21 0.08 6.70
C ARG A 67 -7.84 -1.17 7.51
N TYR A 68 -6.69 -1.79 7.24
CA TYR A 68 -6.26 -3.00 7.94
C TYR A 68 -5.46 -2.75 9.21
N SER A 69 -4.71 -1.64 9.29
CA SER A 69 -3.90 -1.31 10.47
C SER A 69 -4.59 -0.34 11.43
N GLY A 70 -5.58 0.42 10.97
CA GLY A 70 -6.15 1.55 11.70
C GLY A 70 -5.18 2.72 11.89
N GLN A 71 -3.99 2.66 11.28
CA GLN A 71 -2.97 3.70 11.42
C GLN A 71 -3.20 4.81 10.39
N THR A 72 -3.34 6.04 10.86
CA THR A 72 -3.52 7.24 10.04
C THR A 72 -2.25 7.63 9.30
N ASP A 73 -1.09 7.23 9.84
CA ASP A 73 0.21 7.65 9.33
C ASP A 73 0.94 6.50 8.62
N ILE A 74 0.80 6.48 7.30
CA ILE A 74 1.39 5.46 6.42
C ILE A 74 2.30 6.19 5.44
N ARG A 75 3.54 6.39 5.88
CA ARG A 75 4.58 7.15 5.17
C ARG A 75 5.60 6.22 4.52
#